data_AF-A0A7S4CHD4-F1
#
_entry.id   AF-A0A7S4CHD4-F1
#
_cell.length_a   1.000
_cell.length_b   1.000
_cell.length_c   1.000
_cell.angle_alpha   90.00
_cell.angle_beta   90.00
_cell.angle_gamma   90.00
#
_symmetry.space_group_name_H-M   'P 1'
#
loop_
_entity.id
_entity.type
_entity.pdbx_description
1 polymer ?
#
loop_
_entity_poly.entity_id
_entity_poly.type
_entity_poly.pdbx_seq_one_letter_code
_entity_poly.pdbx_strand_id
1 'polypeptide(L)'
;KQRSAFSNHPIIDTQWEPDPEQHWLRQTWEHIVFFLLRTLFHFQIVRKFGLGLRHIPTLALPIFCTGICYTRKWTIDLSPSLFITILVFPASFAMHAAYARREQALQLLALLKAASLSLYLCQQAWAPAQPGLPESYVSDSSFLIKGVFKSIRGYLMSSTESDKQMILINCYRQFADIV
;
A
#
# COMPACT_ATOMS: atom_id res chain seq x y z
N LYS A 1 -63.80 -31.40 -30.17
CA LYS A 1 -62.48 -31.63 -30.80
C LYS A 1 -62.00 -30.29 -31.36
N GLN A 2 -61.36 -29.49 -30.50
CA GLN A 2 -61.01 -28.08 -30.74
C GLN A 2 -59.87 -27.95 -31.76
N ARG A 3 -60.02 -27.03 -32.71
CA ARG A 3 -58.95 -26.51 -33.58
C ARG A 3 -58.95 -24.99 -33.49
N SER A 4 -57.73 -24.45 -33.59
CA SER A 4 -57.34 -23.13 -34.08
C SER A 4 -57.82 -21.89 -33.32
N ALA A 5 -56.95 -21.40 -32.44
CA ALA A 5 -56.78 -19.97 -32.19
C ALA A 5 -55.33 -19.72 -31.73
N PHE A 6 -54.39 -19.65 -32.68
CA PHE A 6 -53.09 -19.02 -32.44
C PHE A 6 -53.00 -17.88 -33.46
N SER A 7 -53.42 -16.71 -33.01
CA SER A 7 -53.43 -15.46 -33.77
C SER A 7 -52.01 -14.89 -33.79
N ASN A 8 -51.54 -14.61 -35.00
CA ASN A 8 -50.27 -13.95 -35.30
C ASN A 8 -50.18 -12.60 -34.59
N HIS A 9 -49.19 -12.44 -33.69
CA HIS A 9 -48.68 -11.12 -33.32
C HIS A 9 -47.42 -10.84 -34.15
N PRO A 10 -47.33 -9.69 -34.84
CA PRO A 10 -46.13 -9.34 -35.59
C PRO A 10 -44.97 -9.05 -34.62
N ILE A 11 -43.81 -9.63 -34.94
CA ILE A 11 -42.51 -9.32 -34.34
C ILE A 11 -42.20 -7.88 -34.74
N ILE A 12 -42.25 -6.97 -33.77
CA ILE A 12 -41.79 -5.59 -33.95
C ILE A 12 -40.27 -5.64 -33.78
N ASP A 13 -39.55 -5.59 -34.91
CA ASP A 13 -38.13 -5.30 -34.92
C ASP A 13 -37.94 -3.86 -34.42
N THR A 14 -37.68 -3.69 -33.11
CA THR A 14 -37.24 -2.40 -32.59
C THR A 14 -35.79 -2.20 -33.01
N GLN A 15 -35.62 -1.64 -34.19
CA GLN A 15 -34.37 -1.03 -34.62
C GLN A 15 -34.00 0.04 -33.59
N TRP A 16 -32.98 -0.23 -32.78
CA TRP A 16 -32.47 0.68 -31.77
C TRP A 16 -31.91 1.92 -32.48
N GLU A 17 -32.66 3.02 -32.41
CA GLU A 17 -32.23 4.32 -32.90
C GLU A 17 -31.71 5.10 -31.68
N PRO A 18 -30.42 5.48 -31.62
CA PRO A 18 -29.88 6.15 -30.46
C PRO A 18 -30.57 7.50 -30.25
N ASP A 19 -31.13 7.71 -29.06
CA ASP A 19 -31.71 8.99 -28.67
C ASP A 19 -30.68 10.12 -28.90
N PRO A 20 -31.04 11.21 -29.61
CA PRO A 20 -30.13 12.32 -29.88
C PRO A 20 -29.62 12.93 -28.57
N GLU A 21 -30.39 12.79 -27.48
CA GLU A 21 -30.06 13.29 -26.15
C GLU A 21 -28.83 12.66 -25.49
N GLN A 22 -28.49 11.43 -25.84
CA GLN A 22 -27.35 10.74 -25.20
C GLN A 22 -26.01 11.12 -25.83
N HIS A 23 -26.01 11.61 -27.07
CA HIS A 23 -24.79 12.01 -27.78
C HIS A 23 -24.10 13.21 -27.12
N TRP A 24 -24.84 14.26 -26.75
CA TRP A 24 -24.25 15.43 -26.11
C TRP A 24 -23.77 15.17 -24.69
N LEU A 25 -24.43 14.28 -23.94
CA LEU A 25 -23.98 13.86 -22.62
C LEU A 25 -22.65 13.11 -22.71
N ARG A 26 -22.49 12.21 -23.69
CA ARG A 26 -21.23 11.48 -23.89
C ARG A 26 -20.09 12.42 -24.30
N GLN A 27 -20.36 13.38 -25.17
CA GLN A 27 -19.35 14.35 -25.62
C GLN A 27 -18.93 15.33 -24.52
N THR A 28 -19.88 15.83 -23.72
CA THR A 28 -19.56 16.71 -22.57
C THR A 28 -18.82 15.97 -21.46
N TRP A 29 -19.15 14.68 -21.22
CA TRP A 29 -18.42 13.83 -20.27
C TRP A 29 -16.95 13.63 -20.66
N GLU A 30 -16.65 13.41 -21.94
CA GLU A 30 -15.25 13.29 -22.38
C GLU A 30 -14.47 14.59 -22.15
N HIS A 31 -15.04 15.74 -22.49
CA HIS A 31 -14.37 17.03 -22.26
C HIS A 31 -14.15 17.33 -20.77
N ILE A 32 -15.11 16.99 -19.90
CA ILE A 32 -14.97 17.15 -18.45
C ILE A 32 -13.90 16.21 -17.90
N VAL A 33 -13.89 14.95 -18.33
CA VAL A 33 -12.88 13.95 -17.91
C VAL A 33 -11.48 14.35 -18.38
N PHE A 34 -11.32 14.81 -19.63
CA PHE A 34 -10.05 15.33 -20.14
C PHE A 34 -9.59 16.58 -19.38
N PHE A 35 -10.51 17.48 -19.03
CA PHE A 35 -10.19 18.68 -18.26
C PHE A 35 -9.75 18.33 -16.83
N LEU A 36 -10.44 17.39 -16.17
CA LEU A 36 -10.08 16.89 -14.84
C LEU A 36 -8.76 16.12 -14.85
N LEU A 37 -8.52 15.24 -15.84
CA LEU A 37 -7.24 14.54 -15.99
C LEU A 37 -6.08 15.51 -16.23
N ARG A 38 -6.28 16.53 -17.07
CA ARG A 38 -5.26 17.55 -17.37
C ARG A 38 -4.93 18.40 -16.15
N THR A 39 -5.94 18.82 -15.38
CA THR A 39 -5.72 19.62 -14.16
C THR A 39 -5.05 18.80 -13.05
N LEU A 40 -5.43 17.52 -12.89
CA LEU A 40 -4.75 16.59 -11.97
C LEU A 40 -3.30 16.33 -12.39
N PHE A 41 -3.01 16.20 -13.68
CA PHE A 41 -1.65 16.00 -14.20
C PHE A 41 -0.75 17.23 -13.95
N HIS A 42 -1.26 18.44 -14.20
CA HIS A 42 -0.55 19.68 -13.88
C HIS A 42 -0.29 19.81 -12.37
N PHE A 43 -1.26 19.45 -11.53
CA PHE A 43 -1.09 19.49 -10.08
C PHE A 43 0.02 18.54 -9.58
N GLN A 44 0.10 17.32 -10.14
CA GLN A 44 1.16 16.36 -9.82
C GLN A 44 2.55 16.84 -10.29
N ILE A 45 2.63 17.48 -11.46
CA ILE A 45 3.88 18.06 -11.96
C ILE A 45 4.34 19.22 -11.08
N VAL A 46 3.46 20.16 -10.74
CA VAL A 46 3.79 21.31 -9.89
C VAL A 46 4.23 20.86 -8.51
N ARG A 47 3.59 19.82 -7.94
CA ARG A 47 3.98 19.25 -6.64
C ARG A 47 5.35 18.57 -6.68
N LYS A 48 5.67 17.79 -7.73
CA LYS A 48 7.00 17.19 -7.92
C LYS A 48 8.08 18.24 -8.17
N PHE A 49 7.74 19.29 -8.92
CA PHE A 49 8.64 20.40 -9.23
C PHE A 49 8.94 21.27 -8.00
N GLY A 50 7.92 21.57 -7.18
CA GLY A 50 8.08 22.29 -5.92
C GLY A 50 8.93 21.53 -4.89
N LEU A 51 8.83 20.20 -4.87
CA LEU A 51 9.70 19.33 -4.07
C LEU A 51 11.16 19.34 -4.55
N GLY A 52 11.38 19.34 -5.86
CA GLY A 52 12.73 19.49 -6.43
C GLY A 52 13.37 20.85 -6.11
N LEU A 53 12.57 21.92 -6.15
CA LEU A 53 13.03 23.29 -5.84
C LEU A 53 13.61 23.44 -4.43
N ARG A 54 13.11 22.65 -3.46
CA ARG A 54 13.56 22.69 -2.06
C ARG A 54 15.02 22.26 -1.88
N HIS A 55 15.54 21.41 -2.77
CA HIS A 55 16.91 20.89 -2.68
C HIS A 55 17.92 21.68 -3.51
N ILE A 56 17.46 22.56 -4.42
CA ILE A 56 18.30 23.46 -5.21
C ILE A 56 19.23 24.32 -4.34
N PRO A 57 18.78 25.01 -3.27
CA PRO A 57 19.69 25.84 -2.47
C PRO A 57 20.78 25.02 -1.77
N THR A 58 20.47 23.79 -1.34
CA THR A 58 21.43 22.90 -0.66
C THR A 58 22.54 22.42 -1.59
N LEU A 59 22.26 22.28 -2.88
CA LEU A 59 23.25 21.92 -3.90
C LEU A 59 23.99 23.14 -4.47
N ALA A 60 23.30 24.27 -4.63
CA ALA A 60 23.89 25.48 -5.20
C ALA A 60 24.89 26.16 -4.25
N LEU A 61 24.59 26.19 -2.94
CA LEU A 61 25.44 26.81 -1.92
C LEU A 61 26.88 26.24 -1.87
N PRO A 62 27.11 24.91 -1.81
CA PRO A 62 28.46 24.36 -1.77
C PRO A 62 29.23 24.59 -3.08
N ILE A 63 28.56 24.53 -4.24
CA ILE A 63 29.18 24.81 -5.54
C ILE A 63 29.65 26.27 -5.59
N PHE A 64 28.80 27.21 -5.18
CA PHE A 64 29.12 28.62 -5.12
C PHE A 64 30.27 28.92 -4.15
N CYS A 65 30.22 28.35 -2.95
CA CYS A 65 31.27 28.50 -1.94
C CYS A 65 32.62 27.94 -2.44
N THR A 66 32.61 26.78 -3.09
CA THR A 66 33.81 26.17 -3.69
C THR A 66 34.38 27.05 -4.81
N GLY A 67 33.52 27.64 -5.65
CA GLY A 67 33.93 28.59 -6.69
C GLY A 67 34.60 29.85 -6.14
N ILE A 68 34.09 30.41 -5.05
CA ILE A 68 34.72 31.55 -4.37
C ILE A 68 36.07 31.16 -3.77
N CYS A 69 36.16 30.01 -3.10
CA CYS A 69 37.41 29.52 -2.52
C CYS A 69 38.48 29.26 -3.60
N TYR A 70 38.06 28.71 -4.75
CA TYR A 70 38.93 28.45 -5.90
C TYR A 70 39.49 29.75 -6.50
N THR A 71 38.63 30.76 -6.72
CA THR A 71 39.06 32.05 -7.31
C THR A 71 39.97 32.85 -6.39
N ARG A 72 39.77 32.77 -5.06
CA ARG A 72 40.62 33.46 -4.07
C ARG A 72 41.85 32.66 -3.60
N LYS A 73 42.08 31.46 -4.14
CA LYS A 73 43.16 30.54 -3.75
C LYS A 73 43.29 30.36 -2.23
N TRP A 74 42.16 30.29 -1.54
CA TRP A 74 42.17 30.07 -0.09
C TRP A 74 42.50 28.60 0.20
N THR A 75 43.71 28.35 0.71
CA THR A 75 44.10 27.03 1.22
C THR A 75 43.78 26.95 2.70
N ILE A 76 42.86 26.06 3.06
CA ILE A 76 42.54 25.76 4.46
C ILE A 76 43.10 24.38 4.75
N ASP A 77 44.10 24.30 5.64
CA ASP A 77 44.59 23.04 6.18
C ASP A 77 43.58 22.51 7.21
N LEU A 78 42.57 21.81 6.72
CA LEU A 78 41.65 21.07 7.58
C LEU A 78 42.27 19.74 7.98
N SER A 79 42.25 19.46 9.29
CA SER A 79 42.58 18.12 9.77
C SER A 79 41.64 17.09 9.14
N PRO A 80 42.16 15.98 8.57
CA PRO A 80 41.34 14.88 8.06
C PRO A 80 40.33 14.35 9.08
N SER A 81 40.61 14.49 10.37
CA SER A 81 39.72 14.08 11.46
C SER A 81 38.36 14.81 11.45
N LEU A 82 38.31 16.07 11.03
CA LEU A 82 37.04 16.83 10.95
C LEU A 82 36.11 16.26 9.89
N PHE A 83 36.66 15.92 8.71
CA PHE A 83 35.90 15.30 7.63
C PHE A 83 35.36 13.92 8.03
N ILE A 84 36.20 13.10 8.67
CA ILE A 84 35.81 11.77 9.15
C ILE A 84 34.67 11.91 10.16
N THR A 85 34.76 12.85 11.10
CA THR A 85 33.74 13.03 12.13
C THR A 85 32.39 13.45 11.53
N ILE A 86 32.38 14.41 10.59
CA ILE A 86 31.15 14.90 9.96
C ILE A 86 30.47 13.81 9.12
N LEU A 87 31.24 12.90 8.52
CA LEU A 87 30.69 11.86 7.64
C LEU A 87 30.33 10.57 8.40
N VAL A 88 31.22 10.09 9.26
CA VAL A 88 31.07 8.79 9.95
C VAL A 88 30.01 8.87 11.04
N PHE A 89 29.92 9.99 11.77
CA PHE A 89 29.00 10.11 12.89
C PHE A 89 27.53 10.02 12.46
N PRO A 90 27.04 10.81 11.47
CA PRO A 90 25.67 10.66 10.98
C PRO A 90 25.42 9.28 10.34
N ALA A 91 26.41 8.73 9.64
CA ALA A 91 26.30 7.40 9.04
C ALA A 91 26.08 6.31 10.10
N SER A 92 26.83 6.37 11.21
CA SER A 92 26.71 5.42 12.31
C SER A 92 25.33 5.47 12.98
N PHE A 93 24.76 6.67 13.19
CA PHE A 93 23.43 6.81 13.73
C PHE A 93 22.33 6.37 12.77
N ALA A 94 22.49 6.66 11.48
CA ALA A 94 21.57 6.17 10.45
C ALA A 94 21.54 4.64 10.41
N MET A 95 22.71 4.00 10.51
CA MET A 95 22.82 2.54 10.63
C MET A 95 22.15 2.03 11.90
N HIS A 96 22.49 2.60 13.06
CA HIS A 96 21.90 2.18 14.34
C HIS A 96 20.37 2.27 14.31
N ALA A 97 19.81 3.37 13.82
CA ALA A 97 18.36 3.55 13.68
C ALA A 97 17.73 2.57 12.68
N ALA A 98 18.44 2.19 11.61
CA ALA A 98 17.98 1.17 10.68
C ALA A 98 17.98 -0.24 11.31
N TYR A 99 19.03 -0.59 12.05
CA TYR A 99 19.12 -1.86 12.77
C TYR A 99 18.08 -1.96 13.88
N ALA A 100 17.90 -0.91 14.69
CA ALA A 100 16.89 -0.88 15.75
C ALA A 100 15.47 -1.12 15.22
N ARG A 101 15.10 -0.50 14.08
CA ARG A 101 13.78 -0.72 13.44
C ARG A 101 13.60 -2.16 12.94
N ARG A 102 14.66 -2.76 12.38
CA ARG A 102 14.64 -4.16 11.92
C ARG A 102 14.49 -5.13 13.09
N GLU A 103 15.24 -4.89 14.16
CA GLU A 103 15.22 -5.70 15.37
C GLU A 103 13.83 -5.66 16.02
N GLN A 104 13.24 -4.48 16.18
CA GLN A 104 11.88 -4.33 16.68
C GLN A 104 10.85 -5.07 15.80
N ALA A 105 10.95 -4.97 14.49
CA ALA A 105 10.05 -5.68 13.58
C ALA A 105 10.18 -7.22 13.69
N LEU A 106 11.41 -7.72 13.83
CA LEU A 106 11.67 -9.15 14.02
C LEU A 106 11.15 -9.64 15.38
N GLN A 107 11.33 -8.86 16.44
CA GLN A 107 10.81 -9.18 17.77
C GLN A 107 9.28 -9.26 17.76
N LEU A 108 8.59 -8.30 17.14
CA LEU A 108 7.13 -8.33 17.01
C LEU A 108 6.65 -9.54 16.18
N LEU A 109 7.36 -9.88 15.11
CA LEU A 109 7.04 -11.07 14.31
C LEU A 109 7.24 -12.36 15.10
N ALA A 110 8.31 -12.44 15.90
CA ALA A 110 8.58 -13.58 16.77
C ALA A 110 7.50 -13.73 17.85
N LEU A 111 7.09 -12.62 18.48
CA LEU A 111 5.99 -12.60 19.46
C LEU A 111 4.66 -13.03 18.84
N LEU A 112 4.34 -12.54 17.64
CA LEU A 112 3.13 -12.97 16.91
C LEU A 112 3.15 -14.47 16.65
N LYS A 113 4.28 -15.01 16.16
CA LYS A 113 4.44 -16.46 15.92
C LYS A 113 4.31 -17.27 17.20
N ALA A 114 4.92 -16.82 18.30
CA ALA A 114 4.82 -17.48 19.59
C ALA A 114 3.37 -17.48 20.11
N ALA A 115 2.69 -16.34 20.05
CA ALA A 115 1.30 -16.20 20.48
C ALA A 115 0.34 -17.07 19.64
N SER A 116 0.51 -17.10 18.31
CA SER A 116 -0.28 -17.97 17.45
C SER A 116 -0.04 -19.46 17.72
N LEU A 117 1.22 -19.85 17.99
CA LEU A 117 1.54 -21.23 18.34
C LEU A 117 0.93 -21.61 19.70
N SER A 118 1.03 -20.75 20.71
CA SER A 118 0.41 -21.01 22.02
C SER A 118 -1.11 -21.13 21.91
N LEU A 119 -1.74 -20.31 21.07
CA LEU A 119 -3.18 -20.38 20.83
C LEU A 119 -3.57 -21.71 20.19
N TYR A 120 -2.83 -22.14 19.15
CA TYR A 120 -3.06 -23.42 18.49
C TYR A 120 -2.90 -24.61 19.44
N LEU A 121 -1.84 -24.61 20.26
CA LEU A 121 -1.61 -25.67 21.26
C LEU A 121 -2.70 -25.69 22.33
N CYS A 122 -3.17 -24.52 22.75
CA CYS A 122 -4.28 -24.41 23.69
C CYS A 122 -5.57 -25.03 23.13
N GLN A 123 -5.91 -24.68 21.88
CA GLN A 123 -7.07 -25.25 21.18
C GLN A 123 -6.95 -26.77 21.01
N GLN A 124 -5.76 -27.27 20.67
CA GLN A 124 -5.52 -28.71 20.54
C GLN A 124 -5.66 -29.43 21.89
N ALA A 125 -5.20 -28.83 22.98
CA ALA A 125 -5.30 -29.41 24.33
C ALA A 125 -6.73 -29.42 24.87
N TRP A 126 -7.54 -28.41 24.52
CA TRP A 126 -8.92 -28.28 25.01
C TRP A 126 -9.97 -29.01 24.15
N ALA A 127 -9.72 -29.17 22.85
CA ALA A 127 -10.62 -29.89 21.95
C ALA A 127 -11.10 -31.27 22.46
N PRO A 128 -10.24 -32.18 22.99
CA PRO A 128 -10.70 -33.48 23.49
C PRO A 128 -11.50 -33.39 24.80
N ALA A 129 -11.43 -32.28 25.54
CA ALA A 129 -12.13 -32.10 26.80
C ALA A 129 -13.57 -31.60 26.63
N GLN A 130 -13.99 -31.21 25.43
CA GLN A 130 -15.27 -30.55 25.18
C GLN A 130 -16.22 -31.44 24.35
N PRO A 131 -17.21 -32.09 24.98
CA PRO A 131 -18.16 -32.93 24.25
C PRO A 131 -19.04 -32.08 23.31
N GLY A 132 -19.14 -32.51 22.04
CA GLY A 132 -19.93 -31.83 21.00
C GLY A 132 -19.14 -30.95 20.04
N LEU A 133 -17.81 -30.83 20.21
CA LEU A 133 -16.96 -30.08 19.29
C LEU A 133 -16.66 -30.92 18.02
N PRO A 134 -16.82 -30.37 16.81
CA PRO A 134 -16.50 -31.09 15.58
C PRO A 134 -14.99 -31.36 15.47
N GLU A 135 -14.63 -32.54 14.97
CA GLU A 135 -13.23 -32.97 14.78
C GLU A 135 -12.44 -32.02 13.85
N SER A 136 -13.14 -31.29 12.97
CA SER A 136 -12.55 -30.28 12.07
C SER A 136 -12.12 -28.98 12.77
N TYR A 137 -12.53 -28.74 14.01
CA TYR A 137 -12.30 -27.46 14.69
C TYR A 137 -10.81 -27.10 14.79
N VAL A 138 -9.95 -28.09 15.08
CA VAL A 138 -8.49 -27.90 15.18
C VAL A 138 -7.86 -27.64 13.80
N SER A 139 -8.38 -28.27 12.74
CA SER A 139 -7.91 -27.98 11.38
C SER A 139 -8.33 -26.59 10.92
N ASP A 140 -9.55 -26.17 11.26
CA ASP A 140 -10.12 -24.87 10.90
C ASP A 140 -9.35 -23.73 11.59
N SER A 141 -9.01 -23.89 12.86
CA SER A 141 -8.20 -22.90 13.58
C SER A 141 -6.80 -22.74 12.99
N SER A 142 -6.16 -23.84 12.57
CA SER A 142 -4.86 -23.80 11.89
C SER A 142 -4.94 -23.08 10.53
N PHE A 143 -6.07 -23.20 9.83
CA PHE A 143 -6.33 -22.50 8.57
C PHE A 143 -6.51 -21.01 8.79
N LEU A 144 -7.27 -20.61 9.82
CA LEU A 144 -7.46 -19.21 10.20
C LEU A 144 -6.13 -18.53 10.60
N ILE A 145 -5.32 -19.19 11.45
CA ILE A 145 -4.00 -18.70 11.84
C ILE A 145 -3.11 -18.49 10.60
N LYS A 146 -3.06 -19.47 9.69
CA LYS A 146 -2.31 -19.33 8.42
C LYS A 146 -2.86 -18.19 7.55
N GLY A 147 -4.18 -18.01 7.54
CA GLY A 147 -4.87 -16.92 6.86
C GLY A 147 -4.38 -15.56 7.35
N VAL A 148 -4.30 -15.36 8.66
CA VAL A 148 -3.81 -14.13 9.28
C VAL A 148 -2.36 -13.84 8.86
N PHE A 149 -1.46 -14.83 8.92
CA PHE A 149 -0.07 -14.65 8.47
C PHE A 149 0.02 -14.30 6.98
N LYS A 150 -0.84 -14.89 6.13
CA LYS A 150 -0.90 -14.58 4.70
C LYS A 150 -1.38 -13.14 4.47
N SER A 151 -2.38 -12.69 5.22
CA SER A 151 -2.92 -11.32 5.14
C SER A 151 -1.88 -10.30 5.62
N ILE A 152 -1.20 -10.56 6.74
CA ILE A 152 -0.11 -9.69 7.24
C ILE A 152 1.04 -9.61 6.23
N ARG A 153 1.44 -10.74 5.64
CA ARG A 153 2.46 -10.73 4.58
C ARG A 153 2.01 -9.92 3.36
N GLY A 154 0.74 -10.08 2.95
CA GLY A 154 0.14 -9.31 1.86
C GLY A 154 0.17 -7.80 2.15
N TYR A 155 -0.19 -7.41 3.37
CA TYR A 155 -0.14 -6.03 3.81
C TYR A 155 1.28 -5.45 3.72
N LEU A 156 2.27 -6.17 4.26
CA LEU A 156 3.67 -5.73 4.28
C LEU A 156 4.31 -5.66 2.87
N MET A 157 3.86 -6.48 1.93
CA MET A 157 4.37 -6.51 0.54
C MET A 157 3.63 -5.56 -0.41
N SER A 158 2.48 -5.03 0.00
CA SER A 158 1.69 -4.13 -0.83
C SER A 158 2.34 -2.75 -0.96
N SER A 159 2.44 -2.24 -2.20
CA SER A 159 3.07 -0.95 -2.49
C SER A 159 2.06 0.22 -2.52
N THR A 160 0.76 -0.08 -2.68
CA THR A 160 -0.32 0.92 -2.80
C THR A 160 -1.04 1.12 -1.47
N GLU A 161 -1.33 2.37 -1.09
CA GLU A 161 -2.05 2.67 0.16
C GLU A 161 -3.51 2.19 0.16
N SER A 162 -4.19 2.18 -1.00
CA SER A 162 -5.54 1.61 -1.14
C SER A 162 -5.58 0.13 -0.79
N ASP A 163 -4.57 -0.62 -1.25
CA ASP A 163 -4.48 -2.07 -1.07
C ASP A 163 -4.17 -2.40 0.40
N LYS A 164 -3.32 -1.59 1.04
CA LYS A 164 -3.02 -1.71 2.47
C LYS A 164 -4.26 -1.59 3.34
N GLN A 165 -5.12 -0.59 3.09
CA GLN A 165 -6.33 -0.40 3.89
C GLN A 165 -7.30 -1.58 3.74
N MET A 166 -7.48 -2.08 2.52
CA MET A 166 -8.35 -3.23 2.26
C MET A 166 -7.82 -4.50 2.96
N ILE A 167 -6.51 -4.75 2.89
CA ILE A 167 -5.90 -5.92 3.54
C ILE A 167 -5.95 -5.81 5.07
N LEU A 168 -5.78 -4.59 5.61
CA LEU A 168 -5.85 -4.34 7.04
C LEU A 168 -7.23 -4.68 7.62
N ILE A 169 -8.31 -4.26 6.94
CA ILE A 169 -9.68 -4.61 7.33
C ILE A 169 -9.88 -6.13 7.34
N ASN A 170 -9.35 -6.83 6.34
CA ASN A 170 -9.40 -8.28 6.29
C ASN A 170 -8.61 -8.96 7.42
N CYS A 171 -7.44 -8.42 7.80
CA CYS A 171 -6.70 -8.89 8.97
C CYS A 171 -7.54 -8.77 10.24
N TYR A 172 -8.16 -7.62 10.49
CA TYR A 172 -8.99 -7.40 11.68
C TYR A 172 -10.20 -8.33 11.71
N ARG A 173 -10.86 -8.55 10.57
CA ARG A 173 -11.97 -9.51 10.46
C ARG A 173 -11.52 -10.93 10.83
N GLN A 174 -10.39 -11.39 10.29
CA GLN A 174 -9.85 -12.72 10.60
C GLN A 174 -9.43 -12.89 12.06
N PHE A 175 -8.91 -11.83 12.69
CA PHE A 175 -8.61 -11.87 14.13
C PHE A 175 -9.88 -11.96 14.98
N ALA A 176 -10.96 -11.29 14.58
CA ALA A 176 -12.25 -11.37 15.27
C ALA A 176 -12.89 -12.76 15.16
N ASP A 177 -12.64 -13.49 14.07
CA ASP A 177 -13.16 -14.86 13.89
C ASP A 177 -12.38 -15.93 14.68
N ILE A 178 -11.20 -15.60 15.21
CA ILE A 178 -10.32 -16.53 15.94
C ILE A 178 -10.59 -16.49 17.47
N VAL A 179 -11.05 -15.36 18.00
CA VAL A 179 -11.34 -15.11 19.43
C VAL A 179 -12.81 -15.35 19.72
#